data_AF-A0A0D7ECQ8-F1
#
_entry.id   AF-A0A0D7ECQ8-F1
#
_cell.length_a   1.000
_cell.length_b   1.000
_cell.length_c   1.000
_cell.angle_alpha   90.00
_cell.angle_beta   90.00
_cell.angle_gamma   90.00
#
_symmetry.space_group_name_H-M   'P 1'
#
loop_
_entity.id
_entity.type
_entity.pdbx_description
1 polymer ?
#
loop_
_entity_poly.entity_id
_entity_poly.type
_entity_poly.pdbx_seq_one_letter_code
_entity_poly.pdbx_strand_id
1 'polypeptide(L)' 'MIRRWIALLSLASAPLWANEPAPELKLLDEHPVAGMAGGNLSGMAWCGDALWAVSDREDDVLYRLDTSVSPW' A
#
# COMPACT_ATOMS: atom_id res chain seq x y z
N MET A 1 8.87 -37.52 -26.77
CA MET A 1 7.90 -37.33 -25.65
C MET A 1 8.57 -36.73 -24.42
N ILE A 2 9.57 -37.39 -23.81
CA ILE A 2 10.18 -36.97 -22.53
C ILE A 2 10.78 -35.55 -22.52
N ARG A 3 11.34 -35.10 -23.65
CA ARG A 3 11.94 -33.77 -23.81
C ARG A 3 10.93 -32.61 -23.77
N ARG A 4 9.68 -32.86 -24.15
CA ARG A 4 8.58 -31.88 -24.02
C ARG A 4 8.11 -31.75 -22.58
N TRP A 5 8.07 -32.86 -21.85
CA TRP A 5 7.73 -32.89 -20.42
C TRP A 5 8.79 -32.17 -19.58
N ILE A 6 10.07 -32.39 -19.87
CA ILE A 6 11.17 -31.67 -19.19
C ILE A 6 11.03 -30.16 -19.41
N ALA A 7 10.79 -29.71 -20.65
CA ALA A 7 10.60 -28.28 -20.93
C ALA A 7 9.40 -27.67 -20.20
N LEU A 8 8.27 -28.40 -20.13
CA LEU A 8 7.08 -27.99 -19.38
C LEU A 8 7.36 -27.91 -17.87
N LEU A 9 8.06 -28.89 -17.31
CA LEU A 9 8.49 -28.88 -15.91
C LEU A 9 9.44 -27.71 -15.60
N SER A 10 10.37 -27.41 -16.50
CA SER A 10 11.27 -26.26 -16.35
C SER A 10 10.49 -24.94 -16.34
N LEU A 11 9.54 -24.74 -17.26
CA LEU A 11 8.70 -23.53 -17.24
C LEU A 11 7.83 -23.43 -15.98
N ALA A 12 7.23 -24.53 -15.54
CA ALA A 12 6.39 -24.56 -14.35
C ALA A 12 7.16 -24.26 -13.06
N SER A 13 8.48 -24.49 -13.04
CA SER A 13 9.33 -24.28 -11.87
C SER A 13 9.81 -22.84 -11.67
N ALA A 14 9.63 -21.96 -12.67
CA ALA A 14 10.09 -20.56 -12.61
C ALA A 14 9.63 -19.75 -11.37
N PRO A 15 8.36 -19.84 -10.91
CA PRO A 15 7.92 -19.07 -9.74
C PRO A 15 8.54 -19.55 -8.42
N LEU A 16 9.06 -20.78 -8.36
CA LEU A 16 9.75 -21.29 -7.15
C LEU A 16 11.07 -20.55 -6.88
N TRP A 17 11.65 -19.93 -7.90
CA TRP A 17 12.87 -19.12 -7.79
C TRP A 17 12.58 -17.66 -7.42
N ALA A 18 11.31 -17.24 -7.45
CA ALA A 18 10.89 -15.88 -7.11
C ALA A 18 10.60 -15.71 -5.59
N ASN A 19 11.27 -16.49 -4.74
CA ASN A 19 11.06 -16.50 -3.28
C ASN A 19 12.10 -15.65 -2.53
N GLU A 20 12.65 -14.62 -3.16
CA GLU A 20 13.45 -13.64 -2.42
C GLU A 20 12.55 -12.95 -1.39
N PRO A 21 13.01 -12.81 -0.13
CA PRO A 21 12.28 -12.03 0.86
C PRO A 21 12.01 -10.64 0.31
N ALA A 22 10.77 -10.17 0.43
CA ALA A 22 10.47 -8.78 0.11
C ALA A 22 11.39 -7.87 0.96
N PRO A 23 11.95 -6.80 0.37
CA PRO A 23 12.77 -5.87 1.11
C PRO A 23 11.94 -5.26 2.25
N GLU A 24 12.61 -4.99 3.38
CA GLU A 24 11.98 -4.29 4.49
C GLU A 24 11.52 -2.89 4.04
N LEU A 25 10.30 -2.54 4.43
CA LEU A 25 9.75 -1.22 4.16
C LEU A 25 10.57 -0.17 4.91
N LYS A 26 10.97 0.88 4.19
CA LYS A 26 11.60 2.06 4.78
C LYS A 26 10.56 3.15 4.90
N LEU A 27 10.52 3.79 6.06
CA LEU A 27 9.79 5.03 6.22
C LEU A 27 10.44 6.08 5.31
N LEU A 28 9.66 6.58 4.35
CA LEU A 28 10.11 7.65 3.45
C LEU A 28 9.74 8.99 4.05
N ASP A 29 8.44 9.18 4.33
CA ASP A 29 7.89 10.43 4.84
C ASP A 29 6.73 10.14 5.80
N GLU A 30 6.45 11.11 6.66
CA GLU A 30 5.27 11.14 7.53
C GLU A 30 4.42 12.37 7.18
N HIS A 31 3.16 12.13 6.80
CA HIS A 31 2.21 13.19 6.46
C HIS A 31 1.04 13.18 7.44
N PRO A 32 0.81 14.26 8.20
CA PRO A 32 -0.31 14.34 9.11
C PRO A 32 -1.60 14.54 8.32
N VAL A 33 -2.69 13.94 8.80
CA VAL A 33 -4.02 14.22 8.27
C VAL A 33 -4.52 15.51 8.93
N ALA A 34 -4.39 16.64 8.22
CA ALA A 34 -4.80 17.94 8.75
C ALA A 34 -6.29 17.95 9.16
N GLY A 35 -6.57 18.49 10.36
CA GLY A 35 -7.93 18.62 10.88
C GLY A 35 -8.48 17.38 11.60
N MET A 36 -7.81 16.23 11.56
CA MET A 36 -8.18 15.05 12.35
C MET A 36 -7.66 15.24 13.79
N ALA A 37 -8.49 15.84 14.65
CA ALA A 37 -8.08 16.23 16.00
C ALA A 37 -8.17 15.05 17.00
N GLY A 38 -8.97 14.03 16.71
CA GLY A 38 -9.09 12.83 17.52
C GLY A 38 -9.17 11.53 16.72
N GLY A 39 -8.85 10.44 17.40
CA GLY A 39 -8.88 9.09 16.83
C GLY A 39 -7.64 8.71 16.03
N ASN A 40 -7.72 7.56 15.36
CA ASN A 40 -6.67 6.96 14.55
C ASN A 40 -7.12 6.88 13.09
N LEU A 41 -6.16 7.01 12.18
CA LEU A 41 -6.38 6.70 10.76
C LEU A 41 -6.85 5.26 10.62
N SER A 42 -8.08 5.09 10.12
CA SER A 42 -8.74 3.77 10.04
C SER A 42 -9.07 3.33 8.62
N GLY A 43 -8.98 4.24 7.66
CA GLY A 43 -9.14 3.92 6.25
C GLY A 43 -8.60 5.03 5.37
N MET A 44 -8.13 4.65 4.19
CA MET A 44 -7.62 5.57 3.20
C MET A 44 -7.87 5.05 1.78
N ALA A 45 -8.30 5.91 0.88
CA ALA A 45 -8.56 5.55 -0.51
C ALA A 45 -8.33 6.73 -1.47
N TRP A 46 -7.84 6.42 -2.66
CA TRP A 46 -7.83 7.36 -3.78
C TRP A 46 -9.23 7.48 -4.37
N CYS A 47 -9.73 8.71 -4.47
CA CYS A 47 -10.96 9.03 -5.18
C CYS A 47 -10.76 10.29 -6.00
N GLY A 48 -10.75 10.15 -7.33
CA GLY A 48 -10.45 11.25 -8.25
C GLY A 48 -9.01 11.75 -8.11
N ASP A 49 -8.85 13.03 -7.81
CA ASP A 49 -7.59 13.74 -7.68
C ASP A 49 -7.12 13.90 -6.22
N ALA A 50 -7.72 13.13 -5.30
CA ALA A 50 -7.47 13.26 -3.88
C ALA A 50 -7.34 11.91 -3.18
N LEU A 51 -6.49 11.91 -2.15
CA LEU A 51 -6.37 10.82 -1.20
C LEU A 51 -7.22 11.16 0.03
N TRP A 52 -8.23 10.34 0.31
CA TRP A 52 -9.20 10.57 1.38
C TRP A 52 -8.93 9.64 2.55
N ALA A 53 -9.15 10.13 3.76
CA ALA A 53 -8.92 9.43 5.02
C ALA A 53 -10.16 9.49 5.93
N VAL A 54 -10.33 8.46 6.77
CA VAL A 54 -11.37 8.37 7.81
C VAL A 54 -10.76 8.07 9.19
N SER A 55 -11.38 8.62 10.23
CA SER A 55 -11.05 8.38 11.64
C SER A 55 -11.93 7.26 12.21
N ASP A 56 -11.44 6.54 13.23
CA ASP A 56 -12.27 5.62 14.05
C ASP A 56 -13.14 6.35 15.10
N ARG A 57 -12.97 7.66 15.31
CA ARG A 57 -13.69 8.43 16.34
C ARG A 57 -14.61 9.51 15.80
N GLU A 58 -14.35 10.00 14.60
CA GLU A 58 -15.09 11.10 13.99
C GLU A 58 -15.95 10.55 12.86
N ASP A 59 -17.24 10.35 13.15
CA ASP A 59 -18.24 9.92 12.18
C ASP A 59 -18.61 11.06 11.22
N ASP A 60 -19.13 10.71 10.04
CA ASP A 60 -19.65 11.63 9.02
C ASP A 60 -18.64 12.68 8.47
N VAL A 61 -17.35 12.50 8.73
CA VAL A 61 -16.28 13.37 8.24
C VAL A 61 -15.32 12.59 7.32
N LEU A 62 -14.99 13.20 6.18
CA LEU A 62 -13.89 12.77 5.31
C LEU A 62 -12.78 13.82 5.35
N TYR A 63 -11.56 13.38 5.58
CA TYR A 63 -10.37 14.24 5.54
C TYR A 63 -9.65 14.06 4.22
N ARG A 64 -9.14 15.15 3.66
CA ARG A 64 -8.23 15.09 2.51
C ARG A 64 -6.80 15.03 3.04
N LEU A 65 -6.05 14.01 2.66
CA LEU A 65 -4.62 13.93 2.93
C LEU A 65 -3.87 14.72 1.85
N ASP A 66 -3.21 15.79 2.26
CA ASP A 66 -2.33 16.59 1.40
C ASP A 66 -0.87 16.22 1.68
N THR A 67 -0.26 15.47 0.77
CA THR A 67 1.13 15.04 0.88
C THR A 67 2.12 16.08 0.32
N SER A 68 1.64 17.19 -0.24
CA SER A 68 2.51 18.27 -0.74
C SER A 68 3.05 19.16 0.38
N VAL A 69 2.47 19.04 1.58
CA VAL A 69 2.85 19.80 2.75
C VAL A 69 3.61 18.90 3.71
N SER A 70 4.88 19.22 3.97
CA SER A 70 5.57 18.70 5.15
C SER A 70 5.23 19.61 6.34
N PRO A 71 4.69 19.08 7.45
CA PRO A 71 4.47 19.89 8.65
C PRO A 71 5.77 20.19 9.41
N TRP A 72 6.89 19.53 9.04
CA TRP A 72 8.21 19.62 9.67
C TRP A 72 9.23 20.17 8.68
#